data_AF-A0A1B3MQN4-F1
#
_entry.id   AF-A0A1B3MQN4-F1
#
_cell.length_a   1.000
_cell.length_b   1.000
_cell.length_c   1.000
_cell.angle_alpha   90.00
_cell.angle_beta   90.00
_cell.angle_gamma   90.00
#
_symmetry.space_group_name_H-M   'P 1'
#
loop_
_entity.id
_entity.type
_entity.pdbx_description
1 polymer ?
#
loop_
_entity_poly.entity_id
_entity_poly.type
_entity_poly.pdbx_seq_one_letter_code
_entity_poly.pdbx_strand_id
1 'polypeptide(L)'
;MTPTFQKFLGIALAFTFISGCSPSEKDQTGDHLRSDMPLRDVAFYTENQPQRQEMEAVCADWKSSQRPPASWPSIVVSTCNNVDTANELLRSRKDRDEFKKGMGV
;
A
#
# COMPACT_ATOMS: atom_id res chain seq x y z
N MET A 1 -43.12 44.11 -0.32
CA MET A 1 -42.89 44.03 -1.77
C MET A 1 -41.48 43.52 -2.00
N THR A 2 -41.33 42.25 -2.39
CA THR A 2 -40.12 41.72 -3.07
C THR A 2 -40.07 42.27 -4.50
N PRO A 3 -38.88 42.56 -5.05
CA PRO A 3 -38.14 41.53 -5.81
C PRO A 3 -36.61 41.56 -5.59
N THR A 4 -35.96 40.41 -5.40
CA THR A 4 -35.22 39.63 -6.43
C THR A 4 -33.94 40.29 -6.95
N PHE A 5 -32.80 40.03 -6.29
CA PHE A 5 -31.49 39.99 -6.95
C PHE A 5 -30.73 38.74 -6.49
N GLN A 6 -31.02 37.66 -7.20
CA GLN A 6 -30.25 36.43 -7.18
C GLN A 6 -29.02 36.62 -8.08
N LYS A 7 -27.84 36.50 -7.47
CA LYS A 7 -26.53 36.10 -8.02
C LYS A 7 -25.47 36.72 -7.13
N PHE A 8 -24.75 35.90 -6.38
CA PHE A 8 -23.28 35.86 -6.33
C PHE A 8 -22.85 34.95 -5.18
N LEU A 9 -22.04 33.96 -5.55
CA LEU A 9 -21.11 33.19 -4.73
C LEU A 9 -21.70 32.36 -3.58
N GLY A 10 -22.01 31.11 -3.92
CA GLY A 10 -21.71 30.02 -3.00
C GLY A 10 -20.19 29.82 -2.87
N ILE A 11 -19.84 28.91 -1.94
CA ILE A 11 -18.54 28.27 -1.72
C ILE A 11 -17.68 28.94 -0.61
N ALA A 12 -17.56 28.20 0.50
CA ALA A 12 -16.29 27.77 1.10
C ALA A 12 -16.24 27.97 2.62
N LEU A 13 -16.41 26.87 3.36
CA LEU A 13 -15.56 26.61 4.51
C LEU A 13 -15.45 25.09 4.64
N ALA A 14 -14.70 24.53 3.68
CA ALA A 14 -14.31 23.14 3.66
C ALA A 14 -13.19 22.90 4.68
N PHE A 15 -13.33 21.80 5.41
CA PHE A 15 -12.32 21.16 6.23
C PHE A 15 -10.96 21.07 5.52
N THR A 16 -9.89 21.51 6.17
CA THR A 16 -8.53 21.12 5.81
C THR A 16 -7.76 20.69 7.06
N PHE A 17 -8.04 19.48 7.54
CA PHE A 17 -7.03 18.68 8.24
C PHE A 17 -6.06 18.15 7.17
N ILE A 18 -5.09 18.97 6.76
CA ILE A 18 -3.96 18.50 5.96
C ILE A 18 -2.74 18.47 6.88
N SER A 19 -2.67 17.47 7.75
CA SER A 19 -1.42 17.06 8.37
C SER A 19 -0.69 16.04 7.48
N GLY A 20 -0.66 16.32 6.18
CA GLY A 20 0.17 15.62 5.19
C GLY A 20 1.43 16.43 4.91
N CYS A 21 2.17 16.81 5.95
CA CYS A 21 3.47 17.44 5.78
C CYS A 21 4.55 16.35 5.76
N SER A 22 4.68 15.68 4.63
CA SER A 22 5.99 15.24 4.14
C SER A 22 5.88 15.13 2.61
N PRO A 23 6.74 15.79 1.83
CA PRO A 23 6.76 15.57 0.38
C PRO A 23 6.97 14.07 0.14
N SER A 24 6.11 13.46 -0.70
CA SER A 24 6.29 12.08 -1.13
C SER A 24 7.74 11.90 -1.62
N GLU A 25 8.48 10.93 -1.09
CA GLU A 25 9.90 10.70 -1.41
C GLU A 25 10.17 10.55 -2.92
N LYS A 26 9.11 10.26 -3.72
CA LYS A 26 9.14 10.30 -5.18
C LYS A 26 9.84 11.53 -5.75
N ASP A 27 9.68 12.70 -5.12
CA ASP A 27 10.24 13.96 -5.64
C ASP A 27 11.64 14.29 -5.09
N GLN A 28 12.16 13.54 -4.11
CA GLN A 28 13.41 13.90 -3.42
C GLN A 28 14.64 13.13 -3.89
N THR A 29 14.51 11.87 -4.30
CA THR A 29 15.65 11.03 -4.72
C THR A 29 15.68 10.69 -6.21
N GLY A 30 14.60 10.92 -6.95
CA GLY A 30 14.51 10.62 -8.39
C GLY A 30 14.66 9.13 -8.75
N ASP A 31 14.62 8.25 -7.75
CA ASP A 31 14.83 6.80 -7.88
C ASP A 31 13.53 6.00 -8.02
N HIS A 32 12.38 6.70 -8.02
CA HIS A 32 11.02 6.13 -8.06
C HIS A 32 10.69 5.16 -6.92
N LEU A 33 11.51 5.08 -5.87
CA LEU A 33 11.31 4.17 -4.75
C LEU A 33 10.24 4.72 -3.80
N ARG A 34 9.07 4.08 -3.77
CA ARG A 34 7.98 4.47 -2.87
C ARG A 34 8.22 3.97 -1.45
N SER A 35 8.17 4.86 -0.48
CA SER A 35 8.14 4.54 0.96
C SER A 35 6.86 5.06 1.65
N ASP A 36 6.05 5.83 0.93
CA ASP A 36 4.84 6.51 1.38
C ASP A 36 3.64 5.56 1.40
N MET A 37 3.74 4.49 2.19
CA MET A 37 2.71 3.45 2.32
C MET A 37 2.26 3.29 3.77
N PRO A 38 0.95 3.04 4.01
CA PRO A 38 0.48 2.73 5.34
C PRO A 38 0.96 1.33 5.75
N LEU A 39 1.37 1.18 7.01
CA LEU A 39 1.69 -0.14 7.54
C LEU A 39 0.41 -0.99 7.63
N ARG A 40 0.44 -2.17 7.03
CA ARG A 40 -0.63 -3.18 7.09
C ARG A 40 -0.04 -4.51 7.51
N ASP A 41 -0.86 -5.34 8.15
CA ASP A 41 -0.46 -6.66 8.63
C ASP A 41 -0.60 -7.74 7.55
N VAL A 42 -0.15 -8.94 7.90
CA VAL A 42 -0.21 -10.13 7.04
C VAL A 42 -1.65 -10.52 6.69
N ALA A 43 -2.59 -10.38 7.64
CA ALA A 43 -3.99 -10.73 7.45
C ALA A 43 -4.63 -9.87 6.37
N PHE A 44 -4.40 -8.55 6.42
CA PHE A 44 -4.83 -7.61 5.40
C PHE A 44 -4.36 -8.03 4.01
N TYR A 45 -3.07 -8.30 3.83
CA TYR A 45 -2.54 -8.70 2.51
C TYR A 45 -3.01 -10.07 2.04
N THR A 46 -3.34 -10.97 2.96
CA THR A 46 -3.93 -12.27 2.62
C THR A 46 -5.33 -12.10 2.03
N GLU A 47 -6.12 -11.19 2.58
CA GLU A 47 -7.52 -10.95 2.18
C GLU A 47 -7.65 -9.95 1.01
N ASN A 48 -6.67 -9.08 0.81
CA ASN A 48 -6.71 -7.97 -0.14
C ASN A 48 -5.68 -8.17 -1.25
N GLN A 49 -6.02 -8.99 -2.25
CA GLN A 49 -5.13 -9.31 -3.37
C GLN A 49 -4.62 -8.08 -4.15
N PRO A 50 -5.46 -7.10 -4.54
CA PRO A 50 -4.97 -5.95 -5.32
C PRO A 50 -3.88 -5.17 -4.58
N GLN A 51 -4.08 -4.91 -3.28
CA GLN A 51 -3.14 -4.19 -2.44
C GLN A 51 -1.88 -5.01 -2.19
N ARG A 52 -1.99 -6.33 -2.05
CA ARG A 52 -0.82 -7.22 -1.95
C ARG A 52 0.03 -7.15 -3.23
N GLN A 53 -0.60 -7.23 -4.40
CA GLN A 53 0.11 -7.15 -5.68
C GLN A 53 0.76 -5.77 -5.91
N GLU A 54 0.08 -4.69 -5.52
CA GLU A 54 0.66 -3.35 -5.56
C GLU A 54 1.92 -3.27 -4.70
N MET A 55 1.86 -3.75 -3.45
CA MET A 55 3.01 -3.71 -2.55
C MET A 55 4.10 -4.70 -2.96
N GLU A 56 3.77 -5.81 -3.61
CA GLU A 56 4.73 -6.73 -4.20
C GLU A 56 5.57 -6.05 -5.29
N ALA A 57 4.95 -5.21 -6.14
CA ALA A 57 5.67 -4.40 -7.11
C ALA A 57 6.61 -3.39 -6.45
N VAL A 58 6.13 -2.69 -5.41
CA VAL A 58 6.99 -1.74 -4.64
C VAL A 58 8.17 -2.46 -3.99
N CYS A 59 7.94 -3.64 -3.41
CA CYS A 59 9.00 -4.45 -2.84
C CYS A 59 10.00 -4.95 -3.90
N ALA A 60 9.54 -5.26 -5.11
CA ALA A 60 10.41 -5.59 -6.23
C ALA A 60 11.29 -4.40 -6.64
N ASP A 61 10.73 -3.19 -6.71
CA ASP A 61 11.48 -1.97 -7.01
C ASP A 61 12.59 -1.74 -5.96
N TRP A 62 12.27 -1.82 -4.67
CA TRP A 62 13.27 -1.71 -3.59
C TRP A 62 14.33 -2.81 -3.65
N LYS A 63 13.95 -4.07 -3.87
CA LYS A 63 14.88 -5.19 -4.07
C LYS A 63 15.81 -4.93 -5.28
N SER A 64 15.28 -4.36 -6.36
CA SER A 64 16.02 -4.07 -7.60
C SER A 64 16.99 -2.88 -7.50
N SER A 65 16.76 -1.98 -6.54
CA SER A 65 17.61 -0.80 -6.31
C SER A 65 19.05 -1.14 -5.92
N GLN A 66 19.33 -2.40 -5.56
CA GLN A 66 20.62 -2.88 -5.04
C GLN A 66 21.12 -2.15 -3.78
N ARG A 67 20.27 -1.32 -3.16
CA ARG A 67 20.56 -0.69 -1.87
C ARG A 67 20.63 -1.77 -0.79
N PRO A 68 21.59 -1.69 0.15
CA PRO A 68 21.66 -2.65 1.24
C PRO A 68 20.36 -2.58 2.06
N PRO A 69 19.76 -3.72 2.49
CA PRO A 69 18.50 -3.72 3.23
C PRO A 69 18.51 -2.86 4.50
N ALA A 70 19.68 -2.70 5.14
CA ALA A 70 19.86 -1.83 6.31
C ALA A 70 19.64 -0.33 6.03
N SER A 71 19.70 0.09 4.75
CA SER A 71 19.43 1.47 4.33
C SER A 71 17.97 1.72 3.95
N TRP A 72 17.14 0.67 3.92
CA TRP A 72 15.74 0.81 3.52
C TRP A 72 14.94 1.42 4.67
N PRO A 73 13.94 2.27 4.36
CA PRO A 73 12.99 2.73 5.35
C PRO A 73 12.35 1.55 6.09
N SER A 74 12.19 1.66 7.40
CA SER A 74 11.60 0.57 8.21
C SER A 74 10.21 0.17 7.73
N ILE A 75 9.42 1.14 7.27
CA ILE A 75 8.09 0.90 6.69
C ILE A 75 8.13 0.00 5.45
N VAL A 76 9.16 0.15 4.61
CA VAL A 76 9.37 -0.69 3.42
C VAL A 76 9.75 -2.09 3.86
N VAL A 77 10.71 -2.23 4.79
CA VAL A 77 11.15 -3.53 5.30
C VAL A 77 9.97 -4.29 5.93
N SER A 78 9.21 -3.66 6.82
CA SER A 78 8.05 -4.27 7.47
C SER A 78 6.96 -4.64 6.46
N THR A 79 6.67 -3.77 5.49
CA THR A 79 5.67 -4.05 4.46
C THR A 79 6.08 -5.24 3.60
N CYS A 80 7.32 -5.28 3.13
CA CYS A 80 7.81 -6.39 2.31
C CYS A 80 7.84 -7.72 3.07
N ASN A 81 8.24 -7.71 4.34
CA ASN A 81 8.15 -8.91 5.18
C ASN A 81 6.70 -9.39 5.34
N ASN A 82 5.74 -8.48 5.50
CA ASN A 82 4.33 -8.86 5.66
C ASN A 82 3.73 -9.39 4.34
N VAL A 83 4.09 -8.79 3.20
CA VAL A 83 3.67 -9.25 1.86
C VAL A 83 4.27 -10.62 1.54
N ASP A 84 5.58 -10.80 1.77
CA ASP A 84 6.26 -12.07 1.55
C ASP A 84 5.65 -13.18 2.44
N THR A 85 5.35 -12.86 3.71
CA THR A 85 4.65 -13.78 4.63
C THR A 85 3.24 -14.12 4.16
N ALA A 86 2.47 -13.15 3.67
CA ALA A 86 1.13 -13.38 3.15
C ALA A 86 1.15 -14.28 1.91
N ASN A 87 2.11 -14.07 1.00
CA ASN A 87 2.31 -14.91 -0.17
C ASN A 87 2.67 -16.35 0.21
N GLU A 88 3.53 -16.55 1.21
CA GLU A 88 3.88 -17.89 1.69
C GLU A 88 2.68 -18.59 2.34
N LEU A 89 1.88 -17.88 3.15
CA LEU A 89 0.65 -18.44 3.72
C LEU A 89 -0.36 -18.87 2.65
N LEU A 90 -0.51 -18.08 1.58
CA LEU A 90 -1.40 -18.42 0.46
C LEU A 90 -0.88 -19.63 -0.31
N ARG A 91 0.43 -19.72 -0.56
CA ARG A 91 1.06 -20.88 -1.20
C ARG A 91 0.86 -22.13 -0.36
N SER A 92 1.19 -22.07 0.94
CA SER A 92 1.01 -23.20 1.86
C SER A 92 -0.44 -23.68 1.95
N ARG A 93 -1.43 -22.76 1.96
CA ARG A 93 -2.85 -23.12 1.91
C ARG A 93 -3.19 -23.85 0.62
N LYS A 94 -2.74 -23.34 -0.53
CA LYS A 94 -2.95 -23.97 -1.83
C LYS A 94 -2.34 -25.37 -1.88
N ASP A 95 -1.08 -25.51 -1.48
CA ASP A 95 -0.37 -26.79 -1.49
C ASP A 95 -1.07 -27.84 -0.61
N ARG A 96 -1.54 -27.42 0.58
CA ARG A 96 -2.34 -28.28 1.47
C ARG A 96 -3.66 -28.69 0.84
N ASP A 97 -4.35 -27.77 0.16
CA ASP A 97 -5.65 -28.05 -0.46
C ASP A 97 -5.49 -28.97 -1.68
N GLU A 98 -4.41 -28.81 -2.45
CA GLU A 98 -4.01 -29.74 -3.52
C GLU A 98 -3.67 -31.13 -2.96
N PHE A 99 -2.94 -31.19 -1.85
CA PHE A 99 -2.62 -32.44 -1.17
C PHE A 99 -3.87 -33.19 -0.70
N LYS A 100 -4.83 -32.50 -0.05
CA LYS A 100 -6.11 -33.09 0.37
C LYS A 100 -6.91 -33.62 -0.82
N LYS A 101 -7.00 -32.83 -1.89
CA LYS A 101 -7.65 -33.24 -3.14
C LYS A 101 -7.01 -34.50 -3.73
N GLY A 102 -5.67 -34.60 -3.71
CA GLY A 102 -4.94 -35.79 -4.16
C GLY A 102 -5.20 -37.03 -3.31
N MET A 103 -5.53 -36.86 -2.03
CA MET A 103 -5.95 -37.94 -1.13
C MET A 103 -7.44 -38.31 -1.25
N GLY A 104 -8.23 -37.56 -2.02
CA GLY A 104 -9.67 -37.77 -2.10
C GLY A 104 -10.45 -37.34 -0.85
N VAL A 105 -9.88 -36.42 -0.04
CA VAL A 105 -10.51 -35.82 1.15
C VAL A 105 -10.93 -34.38 0.86
#